data_AF-A0A518VEQ1-F1
#
_entry.id   AF-A0A518VEQ1-F1
#
_cell.length_a   1.000
_cell.length_b   1.000
_cell.length_c   1.000
_cell.angle_alpha   90.00
_cell.angle_beta   90.00
_cell.angle_gamma   90.00
#
_symmetry.space_group_name_H-M   'P 1'
#
loop_
_entity.id
_entity.type
_entity.pdbx_description
1 polymer ?
#
loop_
_entity_poly.entity_id
_entity_poly.type
_entity_poly.pdbx_seq_one_letter_code
_entity_poly.pdbx_strand_id
1 'polypeptide(L)' 'MAELWVINKTRELTDSEMTEMSQCLSANATRAWEVAKLKNLSLIASLTNDAEWQHELCSMIEKIEG' A
#
# COMPACT_ATOMS: atom_id res chain seq x y z
N MET A 1 7.00 8.49 -8.59
CA MET A 1 5.79 9.26 -8.21
C MET A 1 6.07 10.72 -7.84
N ALA A 2 6.98 11.03 -6.89
CA ALA A 2 7.25 12.42 -6.51
C ALA A 2 7.70 13.31 -7.69
N GLU A 3 8.58 12.78 -8.54
CA GLU A 3 9.07 13.48 -9.74
C GLU A 3 7.95 13.75 -10.76
N LEU A 4 7.18 12.72 -11.14
CA LEU A 4 6.03 12.90 -12.04
C LEU A 4 4.96 13.83 -11.46
N TRP A 5 4.77 13.83 -10.13
CA TRP A 5 3.87 14.77 -9.48
C TRP A 5 4.34 16.21 -9.64
N VAL A 6 5.64 16.48 -9.47
CA VAL A 6 6.23 17.81 -9.69
C VAL A 6 6.11 18.23 -11.15
N ILE A 7 6.39 17.34 -12.10
CA ILE A 7 6.24 17.62 -13.54
C ILE A 7 4.78 17.97 -13.89
N ASN A 8 3.82 17.21 -13.34
CA ASN A 8 2.39 17.47 -13.55
C ASN A 8 1.91 18.81 -12.96
N LYS A 9 2.70 19.46 -12.10
CA LYS A 9 2.41 20.83 -11.61
C LYS A 9 2.87 21.93 -12.56
N THR A 10 3.80 21.64 -13.47
CA THR A 10 4.40 22.63 -14.36
C THR A 10 3.92 22.48 -15.80
N ARG A 11 3.51 21.29 -16.22
CA ARG A 11 2.88 21.00 -17.52
C ARG A 11 2.00 19.76 -17.45
N GLU A 12 1.20 19.53 -18.48
CA GLU A 12 0.51 18.25 -18.66
C GLU A 12 1.51 17.11 -18.84
N LEU A 13 1.15 15.93 -18.33
CA LEU A 13 1.91 14.70 -18.54
C LEU A 13 1.74 14.22 -19.98
N THR A 14 2.82 13.69 -20.54
CA THR A 14 2.75 12.91 -21.77
C THR A 14 2.04 11.58 -21.52
N ASP A 15 1.57 10.92 -22.58
CA ASP A 15 0.90 9.61 -22.47
C ASP A 15 1.76 8.55 -21.76
N SER A 16 3.07 8.59 -22.00
CA SER A 16 4.04 7.71 -21.33
C SER A 16 4.10 7.99 -19.83
N GLU A 17 4.21 9.25 -19.43
CA GLU A 17 4.26 9.66 -18.03
C GLU A 17 2.94 9.41 -17.31
N MET A 18 1.80 9.55 -18.00
CA MET A 18 0.49 9.21 -17.48
C MET A 18 0.36 7.70 -17.24
N THR A 19 0.88 6.89 -18.16
CA THR A 19 0.91 5.43 -18.02
C THR A 19 1.77 5.02 -16.82
N GLU A 20 2.97 5.60 -16.67
CA GLU A 20 3.85 5.35 -15.53
C GLU A 20 3.19 5.78 -14.21
N MET A 21 2.56 6.96 -14.18
CA MET A 21 1.80 7.44 -13.02
C MET A 21 0.68 6.47 -12.65
N SER A 22 -0.09 5.99 -13.62
CA SER A 22 -1.19 5.05 -13.41
C SER A 22 -0.69 3.72 -12.82
N GLN A 23 0.40 3.18 -13.36
CA GLN A 23 1.03 1.95 -12.85
C GLN A 23 1.51 2.13 -11.41
N CYS A 24 2.19 3.25 -11.12
CA CYS A 24 2.63 3.62 -9.78
C CYS A 24 1.47 3.73 -8.80
N LEU A 25 0.38 4.41 -9.18
CA LEU A 25 -0.80 4.57 -8.34
C LEU A 25 -1.49 3.23 -8.08
N SER A 26 -1.60 2.38 -9.10
CA SER A 26 -2.16 1.03 -8.97
C SER A 26 -1.37 0.19 -7.98
N ALA A 27 -0.03 0.17 -8.09
CA ALA A 27 0.83 -0.55 -7.16
C ALA A 27 0.69 -0.02 -5.71
N ASN A 28 0.63 1.30 -5.54
CA ASN A 28 0.39 1.92 -4.24
C ASN A 28 -0.98 1.56 -3.66
N ALA A 29 -2.03 1.59 -4.47
CA ALA A 29 -3.38 1.24 -4.05
C ALA A 29 -3.46 -0.23 -3.59
N THR A 30 -2.85 -1.14 -4.36
CA THR A 30 -2.75 -2.56 -3.99
C THR A 30 -2.00 -2.73 -2.66
N ARG A 31 -0.82 -2.11 -2.51
CA ARG A 31 -0.04 -2.17 -1.26
C ARG A 31 -0.85 -1.66 -0.07
N ALA A 32 -1.51 -0.50 -0.21
CA ALA A 32 -2.31 0.08 0.86
C ALA A 32 -3.51 -0.80 1.24
N TRP A 33 -4.16 -1.40 0.24
CA TRP A 33 -5.28 -2.32 0.47
C TRP A 33 -4.85 -3.59 1.20
N GLU A 34 -3.73 -4.19 0.82
CA GLU A 34 -3.18 -5.38 1.48
C GLU A 34 -2.86 -5.12 2.95
N VAL A 35 -2.19 -4.00 3.25
CA VAL A 35 -1.90 -3.57 4.62
C VAL A 35 -3.18 -3.34 5.42
N ALA A 36 -4.18 -2.64 4.85
CA ALA A 36 -5.45 -2.38 5.53
C ALA A 36 -6.19 -3.68 5.87
N LYS A 37 -6.21 -4.65 4.92
CA LYS A 37 -6.79 -5.97 5.14
C LYS A 37 -6.07 -6.71 6.28
N LEU A 38 -4.74 -6.73 6.29
CA LEU A 38 -3.97 -7.38 7.35
C LEU A 38 -4.16 -6.73 8.72
N LYS A 39 -4.22 -5.39 8.78
CA LYS A 39 -4.50 -4.66 10.04
C LYS A 39 -5.87 -5.02 10.61
N ASN A 40 -6.89 -5.14 9.77
CA ASN A 40 -8.22 -5.58 10.19
C ASN A 40 -8.21 -7.03 10.72
N LEU A 41 -7.49 -7.93 10.05
CA LEU A 41 -7.34 -9.31 10.53
C LEU A 41 -6.59 -9.38 11.86
N SER A 42 -5.52 -8.57 12.02
CA SER A 42 -4.74 -8.51 13.25
C SER A 42 -5.59 -8.02 14.43
N LEU A 43 -6.47 -7.05 14.19
CA LEU A 43 -7.47 -6.63 15.18
C LEU A 43 -8.42 -7.77 15.56
N ILE A 44 -8.93 -8.53 14.58
CA ILE A 44 -9.80 -9.69 14.85
C ILE A 44 -9.06 -10.74 15.71
N ALA A 45 -7.83 -11.09 15.34
CA ALA A 45 -6.99 -12.03 16.09
C ALA A 45 -6.80 -11.58 17.55
N SER A 46 -6.55 -10.29 17.76
CA SER A 46 -6.46 -9.69 19.10
C SER A 46 -7.76 -9.82 19.88
N LEU A 47 -8.91 -9.53 19.26
CA LEU A 47 -10.24 -9.62 19.88
C LEU A 47 -10.63 -11.07 20.23
N THR A 48 -10.13 -12.05 19.47
CA THR A 48 -10.33 -13.48 19.75
C THR A 48 -9.23 -14.08 20.61
N ASN A 49 -8.29 -13.27 21.09
CA ASN A 49 -7.18 -13.67 21.96
C ASN A 49 -6.24 -14.71 21.31
N ASP A 50 -6.13 -14.67 19.98
CA ASP A 50 -5.25 -15.51 19.16
C ASP A 50 -3.93 -14.76 18.88
N ALA A 51 -3.03 -14.82 19.86
CA ALA A 51 -1.78 -14.07 19.82
C ALA A 51 -0.80 -14.58 18.74
N GLU A 52 -0.79 -15.88 18.46
CA GLU A 52 0.09 -16.47 17.44
C GLU A 52 -0.29 -15.93 16.05
N TRP A 53 -1.57 -16.01 15.70
CA TRP A 53 -2.06 -15.47 14.44
C TRP A 53 -1.88 -13.94 14.35
N GLN A 54 -2.08 -13.22 15.45
CA GLN A 54 -1.83 -11.78 15.50
C GLN A 54 -0.37 -11.44 15.18
N HIS A 55 0.60 -12.17 15.75
CA HIS A 55 2.02 -11.95 15.50
C HIS A 55 2.42 -12.28 14.05
N GLU A 56 1.87 -13.33 13.46
CA GLU A 56 2.07 -13.65 12.05
C GLU A 56 1.59 -12.51 11.14
N LEU A 57 0.39 -12.00 11.38
CA LEU A 57 -0.19 -10.90 10.61
C LEU A 57 0.64 -9.61 10.75
N CYS A 58 1.13 -9.30 11.95
CA CYS A 58 2.04 -8.17 12.16
C CYS A 58 3.35 -8.35 11.36
N SER A 59 3.94 -9.55 11.35
CA SER A 59 5.15 -9.82 10.54
C SER A 59 4.88 -9.66 9.04
N MET A 60 3.70 -10.02 8.55
CA MET A 60 3.32 -9.79 7.15
C MET A 60 3.18 -8.30 6.83
N ILE A 61 2.61 -7.50 7.74
CA ILE A 61 2.50 -6.04 7.57
C ILE A 61 3.89 -5.42 7.50
N GLU A 62 4.81 -5.81 8.40
CA GLU A 62 6.19 -5.29 8.41
C GLU A 62 6.93 -5.60 7.11
N LYS A 63 6.72 -6.78 6.51
CA LYS A 63 7.31 -7.13 5.20
C LYS A 63 6.75 -6.31 4.04
N ILE A 64 5.53 -5.80 4.16
CA ILE A 64 4.91 -4.97 3.11
C ILE A 64 5.24 -3.49 3.34
N GLU A 65 5.34 -3.01 4.57
CA GLU A 65 5.62 -1.60 4.89
C GLU A 65 7.13 -1.27 4.92
N GLY A 66 7.99 -2.23 5.30
CA GLY A 66 9.45 -2.13 5.29
C GLY A 66 10.11 -2.38 3.94
#